data_AF-A0A519WW82-F1
#
_entry.id   AF-A0A519WW82-F1
#
_cell.length_a   1.000
_cell.length_b   1.000
_cell.length_c   1.000
_cell.angle_alpha   90.00
_cell.angle_beta   90.00
_cell.angle_gamma   90.00
#
_symmetry.space_group_name_H-M   'P 1'
#
loop_
_entity.id
_entity.type
_entity.pdbx_description
1 polymer ?
#
loop_
_entity_poly.entity_id
_entity_poly.type
_entity_poly.pdbx_seq_one_letter_code
_entity_poly.pdbx_strand_id
1 'polypeptide(L)'
;MKHLKKIQTMLPLLLLLVFVGCKKNNVTPDNDQGNDNPEEVKGISMDELLDYYLVTELKSGDTKLAVMYFTKEGDIVKASLHGGGYLRSKEVVATNSTFSFNSDGFGTYNYTLEKGESGMIKLKSYDFNGGGDLDYALLIKKTNALPFVNSSFKAGDISFKLTSPTTLEWNFQNKIIGYNVGPPPFYIKTPIIVNGPELTLPYYSLIDLGFKTNNDQFIGITVPSWKDSNTPVMLIEKHTGPVLKAIKQS
;
A
#
# COMPACT_ATOMS: atom_id res chain seq x y z
N MET A 1 34.95 65.31 23.68
CA MET A 1 35.05 64.68 25.02
C MET A 1 35.62 63.29 24.82
N LYS A 2 36.91 63.11 25.09
CA LYS A 2 37.48 62.63 26.36
C LYS A 2 37.36 61.10 26.53
N HIS A 3 38.55 60.47 26.57
CA HIS A 3 38.92 59.23 27.24
C HIS A 3 38.87 57.89 26.50
N LEU A 4 39.96 57.60 25.77
CA LEU A 4 40.73 56.37 26.01
C LEU A 4 41.19 56.33 27.49
N LYS A 5 40.99 55.18 28.14
CA LYS A 5 41.69 54.69 29.36
C LYS A 5 41.28 53.21 29.54
N LYS A 6 42.22 52.26 29.38
CA LYS A 6 43.03 51.61 30.47
C LYS A 6 42.21 50.51 31.19
N ILE A 7 42.55 49.21 31.19
CA ILE A 7 43.55 48.46 32.00
C ILE A 7 43.08 46.98 31.88
N GLN A 8 43.80 45.96 31.38
CA GLN A 8 45.02 45.26 31.85
C GLN A 8 44.99 44.79 33.32
N THR A 9 44.52 43.55 33.59
CA THR A 9 44.93 42.61 34.68
C THR A 9 43.83 41.56 34.80
N MET A 10 44.00 40.25 34.61
CA MET A 10 45.00 39.37 35.22
C MET A 10 45.27 38.12 34.36
N LEU A 11 46.54 37.86 34.08
CA LEU A 11 47.16 36.52 34.05
C LEU A 11 47.37 36.07 35.53
N PRO A 12 47.69 34.82 35.93
CA PRO A 12 47.96 33.58 35.18
C PRO A 12 47.42 32.29 35.87
N LEU A 13 47.82 31.12 35.32
CA LEU A 13 48.30 29.94 36.07
C LEU A 13 47.28 28.91 36.66
N LEU A 14 47.03 27.85 35.88
CA LEU A 14 47.04 26.45 36.35
C LEU A 14 47.06 25.54 35.10
N LEU A 15 48.18 25.39 34.38
CA LEU A 15 49.21 24.35 34.51
C LEU A 15 48.79 22.99 35.12
N LEU A 16 49.22 21.94 34.40
CA LEU A 16 49.34 20.49 34.71
C LEU A 16 48.11 19.61 34.45
N LEU A 17 48.21 18.40 33.87
CA LEU A 17 49.23 17.68 33.08
C LEU A 17 48.46 16.41 32.57
N VAL A 18 48.27 16.19 31.27
CA VAL A 18 48.97 15.27 30.33
C VAL A 18 48.85 13.74 30.53
N PHE A 19 48.74 13.08 29.35
CA PHE A 19 49.13 11.71 28.92
C PHE A 19 48.02 10.65 28.92
N VAL A 20 47.45 10.31 27.76
CA VAL A 20 47.92 9.42 26.66
C VAL A 20 47.66 7.94 26.94
N GLY A 21 47.01 7.26 25.99
CA GLY A 21 47.01 5.79 25.93
C GLY A 21 46.14 5.18 24.85
N CYS A 22 46.59 5.19 23.58
CA CYS A 22 46.11 4.23 22.58
C CYS A 22 46.74 2.86 22.83
N LYS A 23 45.98 1.75 22.74
CA LYS A 23 46.55 0.48 22.25
C LYS A 23 45.50 -0.48 21.68
N LYS A 24 45.95 -1.18 20.64
CA LYS A 24 45.31 -2.16 19.77
C LYS A 24 45.78 -3.58 20.15
N ASN A 25 44.87 -4.56 19.97
CA ASN A 25 44.97 -6.03 19.82
C ASN A 25 45.71 -6.89 20.87
N ASN A 26 45.03 -7.95 21.34
CA ASN A 26 45.50 -9.35 21.28
C ASN A 26 44.39 -10.38 21.64
N VAL A 27 44.42 -11.50 20.91
CA VAL A 27 43.61 -12.74 21.04
C VAL A 27 44.17 -13.58 22.21
N THR A 28 43.40 -14.30 23.05
CA THR A 28 43.00 -15.75 23.05
C THR A 28 42.74 -16.15 24.55
N PRO A 29 42.25 -17.34 24.98
CA PRO A 29 41.35 -18.37 24.43
C PRO A 29 40.11 -18.68 25.32
N ASP A 30 39.25 -19.59 24.84
CA ASP A 30 38.16 -20.33 25.48
C ASP A 30 37.91 -20.18 26.99
N ASN A 31 36.65 -19.88 27.32
CA ASN A 31 35.96 -20.60 28.39
C ASN A 31 34.48 -20.74 28.05
N ASP A 32 34.12 -21.99 27.82
CA ASP A 32 32.80 -22.55 27.64
C ASP A 32 31.98 -22.33 28.93
N GLN A 33 30.94 -21.49 28.88
CA GLN A 33 29.88 -21.49 29.89
C GLN A 33 28.60 -20.90 29.29
N GLY A 34 27.72 -21.84 28.92
CA GLY A 34 26.27 -21.73 28.73
C GLY A 34 25.70 -20.33 28.59
N ASN A 35 25.29 -20.00 27.38
CA ASN A 35 24.10 -19.20 27.21
C ASN A 35 23.28 -19.79 26.06
N ASP A 36 22.41 -20.74 26.40
CA ASP A 36 21.19 -21.02 25.64
C ASP A 36 20.32 -19.76 25.70
N ASN A 37 20.75 -18.71 25.03
CA ASN A 37 19.87 -17.64 24.64
C ASN A 37 18.95 -18.27 23.58
N PRO A 38 17.62 -18.33 23.80
CA PRO A 38 16.71 -18.71 22.74
C PRO A 38 17.04 -17.79 21.56
N GLU A 39 17.24 -18.40 20.38
CA GLU A 39 17.59 -17.72 19.14
C GLU A 39 16.90 -16.35 19.11
N GLU A 40 17.70 -15.29 19.11
CA GLU A 40 17.23 -13.93 18.98
C GLU A 40 16.29 -13.92 17.77
N VAL A 41 14.98 -13.80 18.02
CA VAL A 41 13.96 -13.85 16.97
C VAL A 41 14.32 -12.73 16.02
N LYS A 42 14.99 -13.09 14.91
CA LYS A 42 15.45 -12.13 13.90
C LYS A 42 14.20 -11.41 13.44
N GLY A 43 14.03 -10.17 13.90
CA GLY A 43 12.91 -9.33 13.53
C GLY A 43 12.82 -9.20 12.02
N ILE A 44 11.61 -8.99 11.52
CA ILE A 44 11.41 -8.76 10.08
C ILE A 44 12.04 -7.42 9.71
N SER A 45 12.96 -7.43 8.75
CA SER A 45 13.51 -6.20 8.18
C SER A 45 12.51 -5.57 7.19
N MET A 46 12.48 -4.25 7.12
CA MET A 46 11.63 -3.52 6.16
C MET A 46 12.00 -3.82 4.70
N ASP A 47 13.26 -4.16 4.43
CA ASP A 47 13.69 -4.58 3.08
C ASP A 47 12.98 -5.85 2.61
N GLU A 48 12.63 -6.74 3.54
CA GLU A 48 11.92 -7.99 3.21
C GLU A 48 10.47 -7.72 2.77
N LEU A 49 9.93 -6.53 3.08
CA LEU A 49 8.57 -6.13 2.70
C LEU A 49 8.50 -5.53 1.29
N LEU A 50 9.63 -5.28 0.62
CA LEU A 50 9.65 -4.73 -0.74
C LEU A 50 8.93 -5.63 -1.75
N ASP A 51 8.91 -6.94 -1.51
CA ASP A 51 8.19 -7.92 -2.33
C ASP A 51 6.72 -8.10 -1.93
N TYR A 52 6.24 -7.31 -0.97
CA TYR A 52 4.91 -7.42 -0.41
C TYR A 52 4.09 -6.14 -0.60
N TYR A 53 2.78 -6.28 -0.43
CA TYR A 53 1.84 -5.18 -0.29
C TYR A 53 0.73 -5.58 0.68
N LEU A 54 0.16 -4.61 1.36
CA LEU A 54 -0.98 -4.75 2.26
C LEU A 54 -2.23 -4.24 1.58
N VAL A 55 -3.31 -4.98 1.77
CA VAL A 55 -4.65 -4.52 1.40
C VAL A 55 -5.50 -4.56 2.65
N THR A 56 -6.18 -3.45 2.94
CA THR A 56 -7.05 -3.31 4.10
C THR A 56 -8.43 -2.82 3.68
N GLU A 57 -9.46 -3.30 4.37
CA GLU A 57 -10.84 -2.85 4.23
C GLU A 57 -11.34 -2.36 5.59
N LEU A 58 -11.74 -1.09 5.65
CA LEU A 58 -12.43 -0.52 6.81
C LEU A 58 -13.88 -0.98 6.84
N LYS A 59 -14.39 -1.25 8.04
CA LYS A 59 -15.77 -1.68 8.26
C LYS A 59 -16.79 -0.59 7.91
N SER A 60 -16.45 0.64 8.26
CA SER A 60 -17.25 1.85 8.07
C SER A 60 -16.43 2.98 7.46
N GLY A 61 -17.11 4.03 7.02
CA GLY A 61 -16.52 5.20 6.37
C GLY A 61 -16.83 5.27 4.88
N ASP A 62 -16.54 6.45 4.33
CA ASP A 62 -16.77 6.80 2.92
C ASP A 62 -15.75 6.14 1.97
N THR A 63 -14.63 5.69 2.52
CA THR A 63 -13.57 5.01 1.77
C THR A 63 -13.12 3.82 2.57
N LYS A 64 -13.21 2.62 2.00
CA LYS A 64 -13.02 1.38 2.75
C LYS A 64 -11.73 0.67 2.37
N LEU A 65 -11.46 0.58 1.08
CA LEU A 65 -10.30 -0.08 0.51
C LEU A 65 -9.08 0.85 0.60
N ALA A 66 -8.03 0.36 1.24
CA ALA A 66 -6.72 0.97 1.20
C ALA A 66 -5.64 -0.05 0.80
N VAL A 67 -4.66 0.43 0.05
CA VAL A 67 -3.56 -0.38 -0.51
C VAL A 67 -2.26 0.26 -0.09
N MET A 68 -1.44 -0.47 0.64
CA MET A 68 -0.10 -0.05 1.04
C MET A 68 0.96 -0.89 0.35
N TYR A 69 1.96 -0.25 -0.23
CA TYR A 69 3.11 -0.95 -0.81
C TYR A 69 4.41 -0.30 -0.38
N PHE A 70 5.49 -1.08 -0.47
CA PHE A 70 6.82 -0.68 -0.03
C PHE A 70 7.73 -0.42 -1.22
N THR A 71 8.54 0.62 -1.09
CA THR A 71 9.53 1.08 -2.07
C THR A 71 10.81 1.46 -1.36
N LYS A 72 11.96 1.33 -2.03
CA LYS A 72 13.26 1.69 -1.48
C LYS A 72 13.82 2.92 -2.20
N GLU A 73 14.26 3.90 -1.43
CA GLU A 73 14.98 5.09 -1.90
C GLU A 73 16.31 5.20 -1.14
N GLY A 74 17.41 4.82 -1.79
CA GLY A 74 18.70 4.66 -1.11
C GLY A 74 18.63 3.53 -0.08
N ASP A 75 18.92 3.84 1.18
CA ASP A 75 18.85 2.88 2.30
C ASP A 75 17.50 2.91 3.04
N ILE A 76 16.58 3.80 2.64
CA ILE A 76 15.32 4.02 3.33
C ILE A 76 14.20 3.26 2.62
N VAL A 77 13.45 2.45 3.38
CA VAL A 77 12.21 1.86 2.92
C VAL A 77 11.04 2.78 3.26
N LYS A 78 10.28 3.16 2.24
CA LYS A 78 9.04 3.92 2.36
C LYS A 78 7.84 3.02 2.16
N ALA A 79 6.81 3.20 2.99
CA ALA A 79 5.48 2.69 2.72
C ALA A 79 4.65 3.79 2.06
N SER A 80 3.93 3.44 1.00
CA SER A 80 2.99 4.30 0.31
C SER A 80 1.59 3.72 0.43
N LEU A 81 0.69 4.46 1.08
CA LEU A 81 -0.70 4.09 1.31
C LEU A 81 -1.61 4.90 0.40
N HIS A 82 -2.36 4.19 -0.43
CA HIS A 82 -3.46 4.73 -1.24
C HIS A 82 -4.80 4.35 -0.61
N GLY A 83 -5.67 5.34 -0.41
CA GLY A 83 -7.09 5.13 -0.11
C GLY A 83 -7.94 6.03 -0.99
N GLY A 84 -9.27 5.98 -0.84
CA GLY A 84 -10.14 6.94 -1.51
C GLY A 84 -9.83 8.37 -1.05
N GLY A 85 -9.51 9.29 -1.95
CA GLY A 85 -9.25 10.70 -1.60
C GLY A 85 -7.86 11.02 -1.05
N TYR A 86 -6.98 10.03 -0.83
CA TYR A 86 -5.64 10.30 -0.30
C TYR A 86 -4.55 9.35 -0.79
N LEU A 87 -3.32 9.88 -0.78
CA LEU A 87 -2.05 9.18 -0.90
C LEU A 87 -1.11 9.72 0.16
N ARG A 88 -0.49 8.85 0.94
CA ARG A 88 0.58 9.19 1.89
C ARG A 88 1.76 8.28 1.67
N SER A 89 2.95 8.85 1.67
CA SER A 89 4.20 8.07 1.56
C SER A 89 5.15 8.53 2.66
N LYS A 90 5.64 7.59 3.45
CA LYS A 90 6.47 7.85 4.63
C LYS A 90 7.51 6.76 4.80
N GLU A 91 8.64 7.13 5.38
CA GLU A 91 9.56 6.15 5.96
C GLU A 91 8.84 5.36 7.06
N VAL A 92 9.07 4.06 7.08
CA VAL A 92 8.52 3.16 8.09
C VAL A 92 9.62 2.29 8.63
N VAL A 93 9.63 2.10 9.94
CA VAL A 93 10.56 1.23 10.65
C VAL A 93 9.75 0.12 11.31
N ALA A 94 10.18 -1.12 11.13
CA ALA A 94 9.66 -2.26 11.87
C ALA A 94 10.49 -2.48 13.14
N THR A 95 9.82 -2.47 14.29
CA THR A 95 10.42 -2.79 15.59
C THR A 95 9.70 -3.99 16.16
N ASN A 96 10.43 -5.06 16.50
CA ASN A 96 9.83 -6.32 16.99
C ASN A 96 8.73 -6.85 16.05
N SER A 97 9.00 -6.84 14.74
CA SER A 97 8.05 -7.26 13.69
C SER A 97 6.72 -6.50 13.67
N THR A 98 6.67 -5.32 14.28
CA THR A 98 5.50 -4.44 14.32
C THR A 98 5.85 -3.12 13.67
N PHE A 99 4.92 -2.55 12.90
CA PHE A 99 5.05 -1.19 12.40
C PHE A 99 3.70 -0.49 12.36
N SER A 100 3.76 0.84 12.38
CA SER A 100 2.57 1.70 12.31
C SER A 100 2.70 2.71 11.18
N PHE A 101 1.57 3.06 10.57
CA PHE A 101 1.49 4.05 9.50
C PHE A 101 0.38 5.06 9.79
N ASN A 102 0.77 6.29 10.13
CA ASN A 102 -0.17 7.39 10.30
C ASN A 102 -0.46 8.05 8.95
N SER A 103 -1.73 8.10 8.57
CA SER A 103 -2.20 8.64 7.29
C SER A 103 -2.52 10.15 7.30
N ASP A 104 -2.13 10.88 8.34
CA ASP A 104 -2.31 12.33 8.51
C ASP A 104 -3.76 12.78 8.38
N GLY A 105 -4.59 12.33 9.33
CA GLY A 105 -6.01 12.71 9.43
C GLY A 105 -7.00 11.60 9.03
N PHE A 106 -6.53 10.53 8.38
CA PHE A 106 -7.35 9.35 8.07
C PHE A 106 -7.07 8.17 9.01
N GLY A 107 -6.48 8.43 10.19
CA GLY A 107 -6.16 7.42 11.19
C GLY A 107 -4.77 6.80 11.09
N THR A 108 -4.48 5.88 12.01
CA THR A 108 -3.21 5.16 12.09
C THR A 108 -3.44 3.67 11.94
N TYR A 109 -2.79 3.06 10.96
CA TYR A 109 -2.79 1.61 10.76
C TYR A 109 -1.67 0.99 11.57
N ASN A 110 -1.96 -0.05 12.34
CA ASN A 110 -1.00 -0.79 13.14
C ASN A 110 -0.97 -2.23 12.64
N TYR A 111 0.23 -2.76 12.34
CA TYR A 111 0.39 -4.11 11.84
C TYR A 111 1.46 -4.87 12.61
N THR A 112 1.14 -6.11 12.97
CA THR A 112 2.10 -7.06 13.52
C THR A 112 2.30 -8.17 12.49
N LEU A 113 3.55 -8.45 12.19
CA LEU A 113 3.95 -9.42 11.19
C LEU A 113 4.55 -10.67 11.85
N GLU A 114 4.50 -11.77 11.13
CA GLU A 114 5.15 -13.02 11.52
C GLU A 114 5.87 -13.62 10.31
N LYS A 115 7.10 -14.09 10.53
CA LYS A 115 7.87 -14.80 9.53
C LYS A 115 7.74 -16.29 9.79
N GLY A 116 7.19 -17.02 8.82
CA GLY A 116 7.10 -18.47 8.90
C GLY A 116 8.45 -19.14 8.60
N GLU A 117 8.51 -20.45 8.84
CA GLU A 117 9.70 -21.29 8.58
C GLU A 117 10.17 -21.24 7.13
N SER A 118 9.24 -21.06 6.17
CA SER A 118 9.56 -20.89 4.74
C SER A 118 10.16 -19.53 4.39
N GLY A 119 10.35 -18.64 5.37
CA GLY A 119 10.72 -17.24 5.17
C GLY A 119 9.58 -16.36 4.67
N MET A 120 8.38 -16.92 4.45
CA MET A 120 7.21 -16.15 4.05
C MET A 120 6.71 -15.30 5.22
N ILE A 121 6.58 -13.99 4.97
CA ILE A 121 6.00 -13.06 5.92
C ILE A 121 4.48 -13.06 5.74
N LYS A 122 3.77 -13.13 6.86
CA LYS A 122 2.31 -13.03 6.93
C LYS A 122 1.90 -11.97 7.94
N LEU A 123 0.68 -11.47 7.78
CA LEU A 123 0.05 -10.59 8.75
C LEU A 123 -0.45 -11.42 9.93
N LYS A 124 0.01 -11.10 11.15
CA LYS A 124 -0.40 -11.77 12.39
C LYS A 124 -1.59 -11.09 13.04
N SER A 125 -1.54 -9.77 13.13
CA SER A 125 -2.63 -8.94 13.63
C SER A 125 -2.59 -7.57 12.99
N TYR A 126 -3.73 -6.90 13.01
CA TYR A 126 -3.90 -5.56 12.48
C TYR A 126 -4.91 -4.79 13.33
N ASP A 127 -4.71 -3.48 13.41
CA ASP A 127 -5.58 -2.55 14.13
C ASP A 127 -5.60 -1.21 13.41
N PHE A 128 -6.64 -0.41 13.63
CA PHE A 128 -6.78 0.91 13.06
C PHE A 128 -7.33 1.90 14.07
N ASN A 129 -6.54 2.93 14.34
CA ASN A 129 -6.93 4.02 15.23
C ASN A 129 -7.33 5.25 14.40
N GLY A 130 -8.61 5.33 14.02
CA GLY A 130 -9.15 6.41 13.18
C GLY A 130 -10.65 6.61 13.22
N GLY A 131 -11.35 6.11 14.26
CA GLY A 131 -12.80 6.26 14.41
C GLY A 131 -13.64 5.14 13.79
N GLY A 132 -13.04 3.98 13.49
CA GLY A 132 -13.69 2.76 13.04
C GLY A 132 -12.75 1.56 13.18
N ASP A 133 -13.24 0.36 12.85
CA ASP A 133 -12.43 -0.87 12.86
C ASP A 133 -12.06 -1.29 11.43
N LEU A 134 -10.95 -2.02 11.30
CA LEU A 134 -10.68 -2.81 10.10
C LEU A 134 -11.63 -4.01 10.06
N ASP A 135 -12.33 -4.17 8.94
CA ASP A 135 -13.10 -5.37 8.67
C ASP A 135 -12.17 -6.53 8.27
N TYR A 136 -11.17 -6.23 7.43
CA TYR A 136 -10.20 -7.23 6.99
C TYR A 136 -8.87 -6.60 6.55
N ALA A 137 -7.79 -7.34 6.68
CA ALA A 137 -6.50 -6.97 6.14
C ALA A 137 -5.70 -8.21 5.71
N LEU A 138 -4.91 -8.07 4.65
CA LEU A 138 -4.07 -9.14 4.13
C LEU A 138 -2.73 -8.58 3.65
N LEU A 139 -1.64 -9.22 4.08
CA LEU A 139 -0.30 -9.02 3.52
C LEU A 139 -0.09 -10.04 2.41
N ILE A 140 0.29 -9.57 1.22
CA ILE A 140 0.37 -10.38 0.01
C ILE A 140 1.74 -10.21 -0.61
N LYS A 141 2.39 -11.33 -0.95
CA LYS A 141 3.59 -11.31 -1.78
C LYS A 141 3.19 -10.98 -3.23
N LYS A 142 3.84 -9.99 -3.84
CA LYS A 142 3.52 -9.49 -5.19
C LYS A 142 3.45 -10.60 -6.24
N THR A 143 4.32 -11.60 -6.14
CA THR A 143 4.36 -12.77 -7.06
C THR A 143 3.11 -13.66 -7.00
N ASN A 144 2.31 -13.57 -5.94
CA ASN A 144 1.09 -14.35 -5.78
C ASN A 144 -0.15 -13.63 -6.32
N ALA A 145 -0.02 -12.36 -6.70
CA ALA A 145 -1.10 -11.55 -7.20
C ALA A 145 -1.28 -11.73 -8.71
N LEU A 146 -2.51 -11.52 -9.18
CA LEU A 146 -2.87 -11.71 -10.58
C LEU A 146 -2.59 -10.44 -11.39
N PRO A 147 -1.96 -10.52 -12.57
CA PRO A 147 -1.86 -9.37 -13.47
C PRO A 147 -3.26 -8.88 -13.90
N PHE A 148 -3.47 -7.56 -13.86
CA PHE A 148 -4.78 -6.95 -14.15
C PHE A 148 -4.87 -6.18 -15.47
N VAL A 149 -3.74 -5.72 -16.01
CA VAL A 149 -3.73 -4.94 -17.25
C VAL A 149 -4.26 -5.80 -18.40
N ASN A 150 -5.01 -5.18 -19.33
CA ASN A 150 -5.66 -5.86 -20.46
C ASN A 150 -6.60 -7.00 -20.05
N SER A 151 -7.19 -6.91 -18.86
CA SER A 151 -8.09 -7.92 -18.32
C SER A 151 -9.51 -7.36 -18.14
N SER A 152 -10.50 -8.24 -18.31
CA SER A 152 -11.89 -7.97 -17.99
C SER A 152 -12.26 -8.61 -16.66
N PHE A 153 -13.16 -8.00 -15.91
CA PHE A 153 -13.61 -8.48 -14.60
C PHE A 153 -15.12 -8.33 -14.47
N LYS A 154 -15.73 -9.16 -13.62
CA LYS A 154 -17.17 -9.12 -13.35
C LYS A 154 -17.46 -9.27 -11.84
N ALA A 155 -18.34 -8.42 -11.34
CA ALA A 155 -18.88 -8.46 -9.97
C ALA A 155 -20.40 -8.32 -10.03
N GLY A 156 -21.14 -9.42 -9.83
CA GLY A 156 -22.59 -9.44 -10.05
C GLY A 156 -22.92 -9.08 -11.51
N ASP A 157 -23.78 -8.09 -11.71
CA ASP A 157 -24.16 -7.59 -13.05
C ASP A 157 -23.17 -6.56 -13.61
N ILE A 158 -22.22 -6.10 -12.81
CA ILE A 158 -21.22 -5.13 -13.23
C ILE A 158 -20.08 -5.86 -13.93
N SER A 159 -19.75 -5.44 -15.14
CA SER A 159 -18.56 -5.88 -15.87
C SER A 159 -17.70 -4.68 -16.24
N PHE A 160 -16.39 -4.82 -16.13
CA PHE A 160 -15.46 -3.74 -16.47
C PHE A 160 -14.18 -4.28 -17.05
N LYS A 161 -13.45 -3.43 -17.76
CA LYS A 161 -12.23 -3.79 -18.46
C LYS A 161 -11.16 -2.74 -18.21
N LEU A 162 -9.93 -3.20 -18.00
CA LEU A 162 -8.75 -2.34 -17.96
C LEU A 162 -7.97 -2.54 -19.24
N THR A 163 -7.81 -1.48 -20.04
CA THR A 163 -7.13 -1.51 -21.34
C THR A 163 -5.84 -0.69 -21.30
N SER A 164 -4.86 -1.14 -22.07
CA SER A 164 -3.62 -0.41 -22.32
C SER A 164 -3.87 0.83 -23.20
N PRO A 165 -3.23 1.98 -22.93
CA PRO A 165 -2.19 2.18 -21.93
C PRO A 165 -2.73 2.25 -20.48
N THR A 166 -3.84 2.94 -20.23
CA THR A 166 -4.38 3.14 -18.87
C THR A 166 -5.86 3.55 -18.85
N THR A 167 -6.75 2.77 -19.45
CA THR A 167 -8.19 3.10 -19.48
C THR A 167 -9.04 2.07 -18.75
N LEU A 168 -9.91 2.54 -17.85
CA LEU A 168 -10.97 1.76 -17.21
C LEU A 168 -12.27 1.99 -18.00
N GLU A 169 -12.82 0.92 -18.56
CA GLU A 169 -14.14 0.87 -19.18
C GLU A 169 -15.10 0.19 -18.20
N TRP A 170 -16.00 0.96 -17.60
CA TRP A 170 -16.86 0.54 -16.50
C TRP A 170 -18.28 0.19 -16.97
N ASN A 171 -18.81 -0.90 -16.42
CA ASN A 171 -20.20 -1.34 -16.53
C ASN A 171 -20.70 -1.41 -17.98
N PHE A 172 -20.34 -2.48 -18.69
CA PHE A 172 -20.79 -2.69 -20.06
C PHE A 172 -22.28 -3.01 -20.11
N GLN A 173 -23.02 -2.19 -20.84
CA GLN A 173 -24.47 -2.29 -20.96
C GLN A 173 -24.91 -2.10 -22.41
N ASN A 174 -26.09 -2.64 -22.74
CA ASN A 174 -26.74 -2.40 -24.01
C ASN A 174 -27.34 -0.99 -24.03
N LYS A 175 -26.94 -0.17 -24.99
CA LYS A 175 -27.41 1.20 -25.19
C LYS A 175 -28.10 1.32 -26.53
N ILE A 176 -29.21 2.05 -26.58
CA ILE A 176 -29.85 2.44 -27.84
C ILE A 176 -29.10 3.67 -28.37
N ILE A 177 -28.50 3.55 -29.54
CA ILE A 177 -27.73 4.64 -30.18
C ILE A 177 -28.48 5.32 -31.32
N GLY A 178 -29.65 4.79 -31.69
CA GLY A 178 -30.43 5.29 -32.79
C GLY A 178 -31.59 4.37 -33.15
N TYR A 179 -32.26 4.68 -34.26
CA TYR A 179 -33.36 3.89 -34.78
C TYR A 179 -33.24 3.75 -36.29
N ASN A 180 -33.51 2.55 -36.81
CA ASN A 180 -33.79 2.36 -38.22
C ASN A 180 -35.28 2.63 -38.45
N VAL A 181 -35.59 3.33 -39.55
CA VAL A 181 -36.97 3.58 -39.98
C VAL A 181 -37.25 2.71 -41.21
N GLY A 182 -38.21 1.80 -41.09
CA GLY A 182 -38.65 0.96 -42.19
C GLY A 182 -39.30 1.76 -43.33
N PRO A 183 -39.39 1.20 -44.54
CA PRO A 183 -39.96 1.90 -45.69
C PRO A 183 -41.47 2.17 -45.53
N PRO A 184 -42.02 3.14 -46.28
CA PRO A 184 -43.47 3.35 -46.37
C PRO A 184 -44.20 2.09 -46.86
N PRO A 185 -45.46 1.86 -46.47
CA PRO A 185 -46.30 2.71 -45.61
C PRO A 185 -46.12 2.46 -44.10
N PHE A 186 -45.32 1.45 -43.72
CA PHE A 186 -45.32 0.95 -42.35
C PHE A 186 -44.48 1.78 -41.36
N TYR A 187 -43.43 2.47 -41.83
CA TYR A 187 -42.58 3.38 -41.03
C TYR A 187 -42.18 2.84 -39.64
N ILE A 188 -41.90 1.54 -39.55
CA ILE A 188 -41.60 0.89 -38.26
C ILE A 188 -40.25 1.39 -37.75
N LYS A 189 -40.24 1.90 -36.51
CA LYS A 189 -39.00 2.30 -35.81
C LYS A 189 -38.43 1.10 -35.06
N THR A 190 -37.23 0.68 -35.42
CA THR A 190 -36.50 -0.39 -34.71
C THR A 190 -35.24 0.18 -34.06
N PRO A 191 -35.01 -0.05 -32.75
CA PRO A 191 -33.84 0.49 -32.06
C PRO A 191 -32.55 -0.18 -32.54
N ILE A 192 -31.49 0.60 -32.68
CA ILE A 192 -30.12 0.12 -32.89
C ILE A 192 -29.48 0.02 -31.51
N ILE A 193 -29.15 -1.21 -31.10
CA ILE A 193 -28.58 -1.51 -29.79
C ILE A 193 -27.09 -1.83 -29.96
N VAL A 194 -26.25 -1.18 -29.15
CA VAL A 194 -24.81 -1.46 -29.08
C VAL A 194 -24.42 -1.71 -27.64
N ASN A 195 -23.54 -2.69 -27.41
CA ASN A 195 -22.97 -2.92 -26.09
C ASN A 195 -21.74 -2.03 -25.91
N GLY A 196 -21.70 -1.25 -24.82
CA GLY A 196 -20.57 -0.37 -24.54
C GLY A 196 -20.51 0.04 -23.06
N PRO A 197 -19.37 0.59 -22.61
CA PRO A 197 -19.20 0.97 -21.21
C PRO A 197 -20.11 2.15 -20.85
N GLU A 198 -20.65 2.13 -19.63
CA GLU A 198 -21.32 3.28 -19.02
C GLU A 198 -20.38 4.49 -18.94
N LEU A 199 -19.14 4.23 -18.51
CA LEU A 199 -18.14 5.23 -18.20
C LEU A 199 -16.75 4.76 -18.62
N THR A 200 -15.94 5.69 -19.13
CA THR A 200 -14.54 5.47 -19.49
C THR A 200 -13.66 6.48 -18.77
N LEU A 201 -12.65 6.01 -18.02
CA LEU A 201 -11.77 6.86 -17.22
C LEU A 201 -10.29 6.49 -17.39
N PRO A 202 -9.37 7.46 -17.35
CA PRO A 202 -7.96 7.15 -17.19
C PRO A 202 -7.65 6.63 -15.78
N TYR A 203 -6.69 5.72 -15.67
CA TYR A 203 -6.13 5.26 -14.40
C TYR A 203 -4.60 5.36 -14.36
N TYR A 204 -4.01 5.13 -13.20
CA TYR A 204 -2.58 4.84 -13.06
C TYR A 204 -2.37 3.55 -12.28
N SER A 205 -1.25 2.88 -12.56
CA SER A 205 -0.90 1.59 -11.96
C SER A 205 -0.47 1.75 -10.50
N LEU A 206 -0.99 0.89 -9.63
CA LEU A 206 -0.47 0.65 -8.29
C LEU A 206 0.34 -0.63 -8.36
N ILE A 207 1.67 -0.50 -8.37
CA ILE A 207 2.64 -1.61 -8.37
C ILE A 207 2.36 -2.73 -9.39
N ASP A 208 1.72 -2.42 -10.52
CA ASP A 208 1.30 -3.36 -11.58
C ASP A 208 0.33 -4.47 -11.14
N LEU A 209 -0.25 -4.33 -9.94
CA LEU A 209 -1.21 -5.28 -9.36
C LEU A 209 -2.57 -4.65 -9.09
N GLY A 210 -2.64 -3.32 -9.08
CA GLY A 210 -3.86 -2.55 -8.90
C GLY A 210 -3.85 -1.26 -9.68
N PHE A 211 -4.88 -0.45 -9.49
CA PHE A 211 -5.02 0.83 -10.17
C PHE A 211 -5.78 1.83 -9.30
N LYS A 212 -5.64 3.10 -9.65
CA LYS A 212 -6.50 4.16 -9.16
C LYS A 212 -6.82 5.12 -10.31
N THR A 213 -8.04 5.61 -10.38
CA THR A 213 -8.42 6.64 -11.37
C THR A 213 -8.01 8.03 -10.92
N ASN A 214 -7.68 8.93 -11.84
CA ASN A 214 -7.14 10.27 -11.53
C ASN A 214 -8.04 11.17 -10.67
N ASN A 215 -9.34 10.87 -10.58
CA ASN A 215 -10.30 11.62 -9.76
C ASN A 215 -10.72 10.86 -8.49
N ASP A 216 -9.94 9.85 -8.08
CA ASP A 216 -10.23 8.98 -6.93
C ASP A 216 -11.62 8.31 -6.98
N GLN A 217 -12.18 8.20 -8.17
CA GLN A 217 -13.50 7.60 -8.38
C GLN A 217 -13.47 6.08 -8.22
N PHE A 218 -12.35 5.46 -8.59
CA PHE A 218 -12.11 4.04 -8.40
C PHE A 218 -10.72 3.79 -7.85
N ILE A 219 -10.63 2.84 -6.92
CA ILE A 219 -9.41 2.15 -6.54
C ILE A 219 -9.65 0.66 -6.66
N GLY A 220 -8.70 -0.07 -7.23
CA GLY A 220 -8.77 -1.51 -7.36
C GLY A 220 -7.43 -2.19 -7.17
N ILE A 221 -7.44 -3.41 -6.66
CA ILE A 221 -6.24 -4.20 -6.39
C ILE A 221 -6.57 -5.68 -6.54
N THR A 222 -5.67 -6.43 -7.17
CA THR A 222 -5.80 -7.88 -7.23
C THR A 222 -5.29 -8.51 -5.94
N VAL A 223 -5.95 -9.57 -5.50
CA VAL A 223 -5.57 -10.35 -4.33
C VAL A 223 -5.75 -11.84 -4.63
N PRO A 224 -4.90 -12.74 -4.11
CA PRO A 224 -5.01 -14.18 -4.36
C PRO A 224 -6.25 -14.81 -3.68
N SER A 225 -6.72 -14.19 -2.61
CA SER A 225 -7.89 -14.59 -1.82
C SER A 225 -8.40 -13.38 -1.04
N TRP A 226 -9.68 -13.38 -0.68
CA TRP A 226 -10.27 -12.33 0.16
C TRP A 226 -11.45 -12.86 0.98
N LYS A 227 -11.35 -12.80 2.31
CA LYS A 227 -12.39 -13.25 3.25
C LYS A 227 -12.87 -14.68 2.93
N ASP A 228 -14.06 -14.79 2.35
CA ASP A 228 -14.78 -16.00 1.96
C ASP A 228 -14.39 -16.52 0.55
N SER A 229 -13.54 -15.82 -0.19
CA SER A 229 -13.04 -16.27 -1.50
C SER A 229 -11.63 -16.84 -1.40
N ASN A 230 -11.49 -18.12 -1.75
CA ASN A 230 -10.20 -18.81 -1.94
C ASN A 230 -9.67 -18.72 -3.38
N THR A 231 -10.30 -17.89 -4.22
CA THR A 231 -9.88 -17.67 -5.61
C THR A 231 -9.38 -16.24 -5.80
N PRO A 232 -8.45 -16.01 -6.74
CA PRO A 232 -7.99 -14.67 -7.06
C PRO A 232 -9.12 -13.77 -7.51
N VAL A 233 -9.21 -12.60 -6.91
CA VAL A 233 -10.21 -11.58 -7.23
C VAL A 233 -9.56 -10.21 -7.38
N MET A 234 -10.20 -9.33 -8.13
CA MET A 234 -9.97 -7.90 -8.04
C MET A 234 -10.94 -7.31 -7.04
N LEU A 235 -10.40 -6.75 -5.96
CA LEU A 235 -11.16 -5.86 -5.11
C LEU A 235 -11.25 -4.53 -5.81
N ILE A 236 -12.44 -3.95 -5.85
CA ILE A 236 -12.64 -2.62 -6.41
C ILE A 236 -13.64 -1.86 -5.56
N GLU A 237 -13.29 -0.62 -5.24
CA GLU A 237 -14.19 0.34 -4.64
C GLU A 237 -14.45 1.46 -5.64
N LYS A 238 -15.74 1.75 -5.87
CA LYS A 238 -16.18 3.01 -6.46
C LYS A 238 -16.41 3.98 -5.31
N HIS A 239 -15.91 5.21 -5.39
CA HIS A 239 -16.01 6.25 -4.35
C HIS A 239 -17.34 6.20 -3.58
N THR A 240 -17.28 6.17 -2.24
CA THR A 240 -18.41 6.04 -1.30
C THR A 240 -19.26 4.77 -1.43
N GLY A 241 -18.83 3.82 -2.26
CA GLY A 241 -19.47 2.54 -2.47
C GLY A 241 -18.89 1.40 -1.64
N PRO A 242 -19.52 0.21 -1.70
CA PRO A 242 -18.96 -1.00 -1.10
C PRO A 242 -17.73 -1.48 -1.87
N VAL A 243 -16.86 -2.23 -1.19
CA VAL A 243 -15.81 -3.00 -1.85
C VAL A 243 -16.45 -4.19 -2.57
N LEU A 244 -16.32 -4.22 -3.89
CA LEU A 244 -16.80 -5.31 -4.73
C LEU A 244 -15.67 -6.32 -4.96
N LYS A 245 -16.04 -7.61 -4.98
CA LYS A 245 -15.16 -8.71 -5.37
C LYS A 245 -15.45 -9.08 -6.82
N ALA A 246 -14.51 -8.80 -7.72
CA ALA A 246 -14.66 -9.05 -9.15
C ALA A 246 -13.77 -10.20 -9.62
N ILE A 247 -14.36 -11.13 -10.37
CA ILE A 247 -13.67 -12.30 -10.94
C ILE A 247 -13.19 -11.96 -12.35
N LYS A 248 -11.93 -12.29 -12.66
CA LYS A 248 -11.38 -12.13 -14.00
C LYS A 248 -12.17 -12.96 -15.01
N GLN A 249 -12.56 -12.35 -16.12
CA GLN A 249 -13.20 -13.03 -17.23
C GLN A 249 -12.13 -13.58 -18.18
N SER A 250 -12.38 -14.76 -18.74
CA SER A 250 -11.54 -15.42 -19.75
C SER A 250 -11.53 -14.67 -21.07
#